data_AF-A0A1C3PGN9-F1
#
_entry.id   AF-A0A1C3PGN9-F1
#
_cell.length_a   1.000
_cell.length_b   1.000
_cell.length_c   1.000
_cell.angle_alpha   90.00
_cell.angle_beta   90.00
_cell.angle_gamma   90.00
#
_symmetry.space_group_name_H-M   'P 1'
#
loop_
_entity.id
_entity.type
_entity.pdbx_description
1 polymer ?
#
loop_
_entity_poly.entity_id
_entity_poly.type
_entity_poly.pdbx_seq_one_letter_code
_entity_poly.pdbx_strand_id
1 'polypeptide(L)'
;MVPLILAHPRPLAPQGAVPLASTTALPGTVGGLLPEVTLNTARTSRSATDLRPALIVLLPVACECPDAVHEIVGQTREGTPIPTYLVAPWIDDPSLDSLVRQPDAAARLAVGYSDPGSSLARLYRADPRQPTLLLVAADGRLVQSPRTFTVGDRLEGWLGALPGR
;
A
#
# COMPACT_ATOMS: atom_id res chain seq x y z
N MET A 1 62.00 -29.31 -38.14
CA MET A 1 60.52 -29.18 -38.19
C MET A 1 60.04 -28.85 -36.80
N VAL A 2 59.55 -27.62 -36.58
CA VAL A 2 59.02 -27.16 -35.28
C VAL A 2 57.50 -27.06 -35.43
N PRO A 3 56.68 -27.66 -34.56
CA PRO A 3 55.23 -27.52 -34.67
C PRO A 3 54.76 -26.18 -34.11
N LEU A 4 53.91 -25.50 -34.87
CA LEU A 4 53.14 -24.33 -34.44
C LEU A 4 51.97 -24.80 -33.57
N ILE A 5 51.92 -24.37 -32.30
CA ILE A 5 50.78 -24.61 -31.42
C ILE A 5 49.79 -23.44 -31.58
N LEU A 6 48.60 -23.73 -32.11
CA LEU A 6 47.46 -22.82 -32.15
C LEU A 6 46.85 -22.71 -30.75
N ALA A 7 47.13 -21.61 -30.05
CA ALA A 7 46.46 -21.25 -28.81
C ALA A 7 45.02 -20.80 -29.13
N HIS A 8 44.04 -21.55 -28.65
CA HIS A 8 42.63 -21.19 -28.78
C HIS A 8 42.27 -20.10 -27.74
N PRO A 9 41.58 -19.02 -28.11
CA PRO A 9 41.18 -17.99 -27.16
C PRO A 9 40.17 -18.58 -26.17
N ARG A 10 40.51 -18.54 -24.89
CA ARG A 10 39.65 -18.97 -23.79
C ARG A 10 38.41 -18.06 -23.76
N PRO A 11 37.18 -18.60 -23.77
CA PRO A 11 35.98 -17.78 -23.60
C PRO A 11 36.06 -17.01 -22.29
N LEU A 12 35.99 -15.67 -22.37
CA LEU A 12 35.80 -14.82 -21.20
C LEU A 12 34.47 -15.19 -20.56
N ALA A 13 34.51 -15.52 -19.26
CA ALA A 13 33.32 -15.81 -18.49
C ALA A 13 32.33 -14.63 -18.60
N PRO A 14 31.00 -14.88 -18.71
CA PRO A 14 30.02 -13.82 -18.76
C PRO A 14 30.22 -12.90 -17.54
N GLN A 15 30.51 -11.63 -17.80
CA GLN A 15 30.54 -10.64 -16.74
C GLN A 15 29.13 -10.56 -16.18
N GLY A 16 28.97 -10.97 -14.91
CA GLY A 16 27.68 -10.99 -14.23
C GLY A 16 27.00 -9.64 -14.40
N ALA A 17 25.78 -9.66 -14.93
CA ALA A 17 24.95 -8.47 -15.05
C ALA A 17 24.77 -7.88 -13.64
N VAL A 18 25.44 -6.77 -13.37
CA VAL A 18 25.20 -5.99 -12.15
C VAL A 18 23.81 -5.36 -12.32
N PRO A 19 22.88 -5.56 -11.36
CA PRO A 19 21.56 -4.97 -11.45
C PRO A 19 21.66 -3.46 -11.62
N LEU A 20 21.07 -2.92 -12.69
CA LEU A 20 20.93 -1.48 -12.88
C LEU A 20 19.95 -0.98 -11.81
N ALA A 21 20.50 -0.30 -10.79
CA ALA A 21 19.79 0.37 -9.70
C ALA A 21 18.78 -0.47 -8.90
N SER A 22 19.25 -1.16 -7.86
CA SER A 22 18.41 -1.40 -6.67
C SER A 22 18.29 -0.10 -5.88
N THR A 23 17.31 0.73 -6.24
CA THR A 23 16.80 1.79 -5.36
C THR A 23 15.49 1.32 -4.73
N THR A 24 15.44 0.07 -4.28
CA THR A 24 14.31 -0.46 -3.51
C THR A 24 14.32 0.22 -2.15
N ALA A 25 13.86 1.47 -2.12
CA ALA A 25 13.57 2.18 -0.89
C ALA A 25 12.68 1.26 -0.06
N LEU A 26 13.01 1.12 1.22
CA LEU A 26 12.28 0.21 2.10
C LEU A 26 10.78 0.56 2.05
N PRO A 27 9.87 -0.43 2.03
CA PRO A 27 8.46 -0.16 2.19
C PRO A 27 8.21 0.75 3.40
N GLY A 28 7.40 1.78 3.21
CA GLY A 28 7.09 2.78 4.23
C GLY A 28 7.98 4.03 4.21
N THR A 29 8.93 4.12 3.28
CA THR A 29 9.71 5.35 3.07
C THR A 29 8.99 6.30 2.12
N VAL A 30 9.05 7.61 2.41
CA VAL A 30 8.56 8.65 1.48
C VAL A 30 9.30 8.52 0.15
N GLY A 31 8.56 8.58 -0.95
CA GLY A 31 9.07 8.33 -2.30
C GLY A 31 9.23 6.85 -2.64
N GLY A 32 9.10 5.93 -1.68
CA GLY A 32 9.12 4.48 -1.91
C GLY A 32 7.89 4.01 -2.66
N LEU A 33 8.04 2.99 -3.51
CA LEU A 33 6.96 2.42 -4.29
C LEU A 33 6.02 1.56 -3.43
N LEU A 34 4.72 1.65 -3.70
CA LEU A 34 3.74 0.69 -3.20
C LEU A 34 4.08 -0.69 -3.77
N PRO A 35 4.28 -1.72 -2.92
CA PRO A 35 4.67 -3.05 -3.38
C PRO A 35 3.52 -3.73 -4.12
N GLU A 36 3.90 -4.65 -5.01
CA GLU A 36 2.96 -5.55 -5.68
C GLU A 36 2.49 -6.62 -4.69
N VAL A 37 1.39 -6.32 -4.00
CA VAL A 37 0.71 -7.25 -3.09
C VAL A 37 -0.70 -7.48 -3.59
N THR A 38 -1.08 -8.74 -3.72
CA THR A 38 -2.42 -9.14 -4.14
C THR A 38 -3.42 -8.91 -3.01
N LEU A 39 -4.44 -8.10 -3.29
CA LEU A 39 -5.56 -7.80 -2.42
C LEU A 39 -6.84 -8.39 -3.00
N ASN A 40 -7.74 -8.86 -2.14
CA ASN A 40 -8.95 -9.56 -2.56
C ASN A 40 -10.21 -8.83 -2.12
N THR A 41 -11.23 -8.80 -2.98
CA THR A 41 -12.61 -8.64 -2.57
C THR A 41 -13.29 -10.02 -2.57
N ALA A 42 -14.55 -10.10 -2.17
CA ALA A 42 -15.34 -11.32 -2.32
C ALA A 42 -15.48 -11.81 -3.77
N ARG A 43 -15.18 -10.97 -4.78
CA ARG A 43 -15.41 -11.27 -6.20
C ARG A 43 -14.17 -11.15 -7.09
N THR A 44 -13.17 -10.41 -6.66
CA THR A 44 -12.04 -10.03 -7.52
C THR A 44 -10.74 -10.01 -6.73
N SER A 45 -9.65 -10.18 -7.45
CA SER A 45 -8.29 -9.99 -6.93
C SER A 45 -7.65 -8.82 -7.69
N ARG A 46 -6.86 -8.00 -7.00
CA ARG A 46 -6.24 -6.79 -7.57
C ARG A 46 -4.90 -6.52 -6.88
N SER A 47 -3.90 -6.07 -7.63
CA SER A 47 -2.64 -5.62 -6.99
C SER A 47 -2.88 -4.32 -6.22
N ALA A 48 -2.22 -4.16 -5.07
CA ALA A 48 -2.17 -2.90 -4.35
C ALA A 48 -1.70 -1.76 -5.26
N THR A 49 -0.77 -2.03 -6.19
CA THR A 49 -0.30 -1.05 -7.19
C THR A 49 -1.42 -0.52 -8.08
N ASP A 50 -2.51 -1.23 -8.26
CA ASP A 50 -3.57 -0.76 -9.14
C ASP A 50 -4.54 0.18 -8.41
N LEU A 51 -4.42 0.34 -7.09
CA LEU A 51 -5.31 1.21 -6.30
C LEU A 51 -5.02 2.70 -6.46
N ARG A 52 -3.95 3.08 -7.16
CA ARG A 52 -3.42 4.45 -7.25
C ARG A 52 -4.30 5.41 -8.07
N PRO A 53 -4.32 6.72 -7.76
CA PRO A 53 -3.91 7.31 -6.48
C PRO A 53 -4.90 6.94 -5.37
N ALA A 54 -4.43 6.87 -4.12
CA ALA A 54 -5.25 6.40 -3.01
C ALA A 54 -4.84 6.89 -1.62
N LEU A 55 -5.83 6.90 -0.73
CA LEU A 55 -5.62 6.60 0.67
C LEU A 55 -5.91 5.11 0.91
N ILE A 56 -4.91 4.35 1.33
CA ILE A 56 -5.07 2.95 1.76
C ILE A 56 -5.05 2.92 3.29
N VAL A 57 -6.11 2.38 3.89
CA VAL A 57 -6.28 2.26 5.33
C VAL A 57 -6.09 0.79 5.70
N LEU A 58 -4.95 0.47 6.30
CA LEU A 58 -4.67 -0.86 6.82
C LEU A 58 -5.36 -0.99 8.18
N LEU A 59 -6.33 -1.90 8.27
CA LEU A 59 -7.12 -2.11 9.47
C LEU A 59 -6.42 -3.10 10.41
N PRO A 60 -6.49 -2.86 11.73
CA PRO A 60 -6.29 -3.88 12.74
C PRO A 60 -7.12 -5.14 12.50
N VAL A 61 -6.59 -6.24 13.02
CA VAL A 61 -7.29 -7.50 13.27
C VAL A 61 -8.58 -7.20 14.06
N ALA A 62 -9.73 -7.60 13.52
CA ALA A 62 -11.03 -7.40 14.16
C ALA A 62 -11.28 -5.92 14.57
N CYS A 63 -11.17 -4.99 13.60
CA CYS A 63 -11.26 -3.57 13.88
C CYS A 63 -12.65 -3.14 14.35
N GLU A 64 -12.82 -2.94 15.65
CA GLU A 64 -14.00 -2.30 16.27
C GLU A 64 -13.84 -0.77 16.24
N CYS A 65 -13.69 -0.20 15.04
CA CYS A 65 -13.22 1.18 14.84
C CYS A 65 -14.11 2.03 13.92
N PRO A 66 -15.44 2.00 14.04
CA PRO A 66 -16.33 2.74 13.13
C PRO A 66 -16.05 4.24 13.13
N ASP A 67 -15.86 4.85 14.32
CA ASP A 67 -15.57 6.29 14.46
C ASP A 67 -14.28 6.70 13.74
N ALA A 68 -13.23 5.88 13.85
CA ALA A 68 -11.98 6.14 13.17
C ALA A 68 -12.15 6.07 11.65
N VAL A 69 -12.85 5.05 11.15
CA VAL A 69 -13.15 4.91 9.72
C VAL A 69 -14.00 6.08 9.22
N HIS A 70 -14.99 6.50 10.01
CA HIS A 70 -15.86 7.64 9.70
C HIS A 70 -15.06 8.93 9.53
N GLU A 71 -14.19 9.25 10.49
CA GLU A 71 -13.37 10.47 10.42
C GLU A 71 -12.34 10.43 9.30
N ILE A 72 -11.70 9.28 9.06
CA ILE A 72 -10.76 9.11 7.94
C ILE A 72 -11.48 9.38 6.62
N VAL A 73 -12.61 8.71 6.38
CA VAL A 73 -13.40 8.81 5.15
C VAL A 73 -14.02 10.19 5.00
N GLY A 74 -14.45 10.82 6.09
CA GLY A 74 -14.94 12.19 6.09
C GLY A 74 -13.87 13.17 5.59
N GLN A 75 -12.67 13.09 6.18
CA GLN A 75 -11.56 13.98 5.86
C GLN A 75 -11.00 13.77 4.45
N THR A 76 -11.03 12.56 3.89
CA THR A 76 -10.60 12.34 2.49
C THR A 76 -11.52 12.96 1.45
N ARG A 77 -12.73 13.36 1.86
CA ARG A 77 -13.71 14.04 1.02
C ARG A 77 -13.71 15.55 1.19
N GLU A 78 -12.99 16.07 2.18
CA GLU A 78 -12.74 17.50 2.32
C GLU A 78 -11.84 17.95 1.16
N GLY A 79 -12.34 18.83 0.29
CA GLY A 79 -11.64 19.29 -0.92
C GLY A 79 -11.72 18.31 -2.09
N THR A 80 -10.61 18.11 -2.80
CA THR A 80 -10.52 17.12 -3.89
C THR A 80 -10.60 15.70 -3.29
N PRO A 81 -11.65 14.91 -3.61
CA PRO A 81 -11.84 13.59 -3.00
C PRO A 81 -10.73 12.62 -3.38
N ILE A 82 -10.23 11.87 -2.40
CA ILE A 82 -9.22 10.84 -2.60
C ILE A 82 -9.90 9.46 -2.54
N PRO A 83 -9.72 8.59 -3.55
CA PRO A 83 -10.18 7.21 -3.47
C PRO A 83 -9.65 6.54 -2.20
N THR A 84 -10.56 6.05 -1.36
CA THR A 84 -10.23 5.47 -0.06
C THR A 84 -10.51 3.97 -0.06
N TYR A 85 -9.54 3.18 0.38
CA TYR A 85 -9.62 1.73 0.43
C TYR A 85 -9.38 1.23 1.86
N LEU A 86 -10.28 0.39 2.36
CA LEU A 86 -10.11 -0.29 3.64
C LEU A 86 -9.50 -1.66 3.38
N VAL A 87 -8.41 -1.99 4.07
CA VAL A 87 -7.68 -3.24 3.87
C VAL A 87 -7.63 -4.02 5.18
N ALA A 88 -8.40 -5.10 5.26
CA ALA A 88 -8.43 -6.00 6.41
C ALA A 88 -7.33 -7.08 6.32
N PRO A 89 -6.78 -7.56 7.43
CA PRO A 89 -5.58 -8.41 7.46
C PRO A 89 -5.81 -9.87 7.02
N TRP A 90 -7.05 -10.29 6.78
CA TRP A 90 -7.38 -11.65 6.33
C TRP A 90 -8.61 -11.67 5.43
N ILE A 91 -8.75 -12.80 4.72
CA ILE A 91 -9.92 -13.10 3.89
C ILE A 91 -11.14 -13.27 4.81
N ASP A 92 -12.29 -12.79 4.34
CA ASP A 92 -13.58 -12.89 5.05
C ASP A 92 -13.60 -12.23 6.43
N ASP A 93 -12.85 -11.13 6.63
CA ASP A 93 -12.96 -10.34 7.85
C ASP A 93 -14.40 -9.83 8.02
N PRO A 94 -15.14 -10.30 9.06
CA PRO A 94 -16.54 -9.94 9.22
C PRO A 94 -16.73 -8.46 9.54
N SER A 95 -15.70 -7.79 10.09
CA SER A 95 -15.75 -6.36 10.40
C SER A 95 -15.67 -5.51 9.13
N LEU A 96 -14.94 -5.96 8.10
CA LEU A 96 -14.71 -5.18 6.88
C LEU A 96 -16.01 -4.82 6.16
N ASP A 97 -16.86 -5.82 5.94
CA ASP A 97 -18.11 -5.66 5.22
C ASP A 97 -19.14 -4.83 6.02
N SER A 98 -19.06 -4.90 7.35
CA SER A 98 -19.82 -4.03 8.25
C SER A 98 -19.35 -2.58 8.13
N LEU A 99 -18.05 -2.31 8.31
CA LEU A 99 -17.45 -0.98 8.26
C LEU A 99 -17.68 -0.29 6.91
N VAL A 100 -17.62 -1.04 5.80
CA VAL A 100 -17.88 -0.49 4.46
C VAL A 100 -19.33 0.00 4.34
N ARG A 101 -20.31 -0.67 4.94
CA ARG A 101 -21.74 -0.36 4.77
C ARG A 101 -22.32 0.57 5.82
N GLN A 102 -21.77 0.54 7.03
CA GLN A 102 -22.24 1.29 8.19
C GLN A 102 -22.25 2.80 7.92
N PRO A 103 -23.39 3.51 8.15
CA PRO A 103 -23.49 4.96 7.95
C PRO A 103 -22.55 5.77 8.86
N ASP A 104 -22.32 5.25 10.06
CA ASP A 104 -21.43 5.74 11.11
C ASP A 104 -19.98 5.28 10.93
N ALA A 105 -19.66 4.64 9.80
CA ALA A 105 -18.30 4.30 9.39
C ALA A 105 -18.06 4.82 7.96
N ALA A 106 -17.84 3.95 6.98
CA ALA A 106 -17.49 4.38 5.63
C ALA A 106 -18.70 4.79 4.78
N ALA A 107 -19.93 4.40 5.12
CA ALA A 107 -21.15 4.72 4.37
C ALA A 107 -21.06 4.45 2.85
N ARG A 108 -20.37 3.37 2.45
CA ARG A 108 -20.04 3.00 1.05
C ARG A 108 -19.17 4.00 0.28
N LEU A 109 -18.49 4.90 0.98
CA LEU A 109 -17.56 5.87 0.40
C LEU A 109 -16.12 5.33 0.30
N ALA A 110 -15.88 4.15 0.87
CA ALA A 110 -14.64 3.39 0.73
C ALA A 110 -14.92 1.99 0.19
N VAL A 111 -13.92 1.39 -0.46
CA VAL A 111 -13.97 0.01 -0.94
C VAL A 111 -13.15 -0.90 -0.04
N GLY A 112 -13.73 -2.01 0.39
CA GLY A 112 -13.06 -3.01 1.22
C GLY A 112 -12.28 -4.05 0.41
N TYR A 113 -11.06 -4.33 0.85
CA TYR A 113 -10.20 -5.41 0.41
C TYR A 113 -9.67 -6.21 1.61
N SER A 114 -9.39 -7.48 1.41
CA SER A 114 -8.61 -8.33 2.29
C SER A 114 -7.17 -8.43 1.80
N ASP A 115 -6.22 -8.46 2.71
CA ASP A 115 -4.79 -8.68 2.52
C ASP A 115 -4.40 -10.07 3.05
N PRO A 116 -4.48 -11.14 2.23
CA PRO A 116 -4.23 -12.49 2.70
C PRO A 116 -2.84 -12.64 3.34
N GLY A 117 -2.81 -13.19 4.55
CA GLY A 117 -1.57 -13.35 5.31
C GLY A 117 -0.97 -12.01 5.78
N SER A 118 -1.74 -10.93 5.77
CA SER A 118 -1.31 -9.60 6.22
C SER A 118 -0.02 -9.15 5.53
N SER A 119 0.10 -9.43 4.22
CA SER A 119 1.33 -9.25 3.45
C SER A 119 1.66 -7.76 3.31
N LEU A 120 0.68 -6.93 2.95
CA LEU A 120 0.83 -5.48 2.88
C LEU A 120 1.02 -4.90 4.28
N ALA A 121 0.20 -5.32 5.25
CA ALA A 121 0.27 -4.83 6.63
C ALA A 121 1.63 -5.08 7.28
N ARG A 122 2.24 -6.26 7.06
CA ARG A 122 3.59 -6.58 7.59
C ARG A 122 4.69 -5.74 6.95
N LEU A 123 4.61 -5.48 5.65
CA LEU A 123 5.61 -4.64 4.95
C LEU A 123 5.64 -3.21 5.51
N TYR A 124 4.47 -2.67 5.85
CA TYR A 124 4.33 -1.34 6.42
C TYR A 124 4.39 -1.27 7.95
N ARG A 125 4.58 -2.42 8.63
CA ARG A 125 4.52 -2.54 10.10
C ARG A 125 3.28 -1.86 10.66
N ALA A 126 2.12 -2.16 10.07
CA ALA A 126 0.84 -1.59 10.48
C ALA A 126 0.62 -1.79 11.98
N ASP A 127 0.07 -0.75 12.62
CA ASP A 127 -0.28 -0.79 14.03
C ASP A 127 -1.34 -1.87 14.28
N PRO A 128 -1.15 -2.76 15.27
CA PRO A 128 -2.06 -3.87 15.51
C PRO A 128 -3.37 -3.46 16.21
N ARG A 129 -3.50 -2.19 16.63
CA ARG A 129 -4.63 -1.68 17.42
C ARG A 129 -5.32 -0.50 16.77
N GLN A 130 -4.64 0.20 15.87
CA GLN A 130 -5.14 1.41 15.22
C GLN A 130 -4.99 1.36 13.70
N PRO A 131 -5.89 1.99 12.94
CA PRO A 131 -5.74 2.09 11.49
C PRO A 131 -4.40 2.71 11.10
N THR A 132 -3.71 2.11 10.14
CA THR A 132 -2.48 2.66 9.55
C THR A 132 -2.77 3.20 8.15
N LEU A 133 -2.45 4.46 7.92
CA LEU A 133 -2.74 5.21 6.71
C LEU A 133 -1.53 5.22 5.77
N LEU A 134 -1.76 4.89 4.51
CA LEU A 134 -0.80 5.01 3.42
C LEU A 134 -1.32 6.00 2.37
N LEU A 135 -0.61 7.09 2.13
CA LEU A 135 -0.97 8.07 1.10
C LEU A 135 -0.14 7.82 -0.16
N VAL A 136 -0.81 7.41 -1.23
CA VAL A 136 -0.15 6.93 -2.46
C VAL A 136 -0.51 7.84 -3.63
N ALA A 137 0.52 8.39 -4.28
CA ALA A 137 0.37 9.18 -5.51
C ALA A 137 0.01 8.31 -6.72
N ALA A 138 -0.36 8.96 -7.82
CA ALA A 138 -0.75 8.30 -9.07
C ALA A 138 0.39 7.46 -9.68
N ASP A 139 1.65 7.85 -9.48
CA ASP A 139 2.85 7.10 -9.91
C ASP A 139 3.18 5.91 -9.00
N GLY A 140 2.51 5.80 -7.86
CA GLY A 140 2.63 4.70 -6.91
C GLY A 140 3.64 4.88 -5.82
N ARG A 141 4.14 6.10 -5.63
CA ARG A 141 4.99 6.41 -4.51
C ARG A 141 4.16 6.81 -3.30
N LEU A 142 4.66 6.47 -2.12
CA LEU A 142 4.22 7.11 -0.89
C LEU A 142 4.62 8.59 -0.92
N VAL A 143 3.65 9.47 -0.72
CA VAL A 143 3.94 10.92 -0.61
C VAL A 143 4.25 11.35 0.82
N GLN A 144 3.88 10.51 1.79
CA GLN A 144 4.10 10.70 3.22
C GLN A 144 4.48 9.38 3.87
N SER A 145 5.16 9.47 5.02
CA SER A 145 5.40 8.28 5.85
C SER A 145 4.06 7.67 6.29
N PRO A 146 3.97 6.34 6.42
CA PRO A 146 2.82 5.68 7.02
C PRO A 146 2.49 6.31 8.37
N ARG A 147 1.21 6.51 8.63
CA ARG A 147 0.73 7.19 9.83
C ARG A 147 -0.32 6.34 10.53
N THR A 148 -0.15 6.09 11.81
CA THR A 148 -1.22 5.57 12.66
C THR A 148 -2.26 6.66 12.89
N PHE A 149 -3.54 6.32 12.79
CA PHE A 149 -4.65 7.24 13.01
C PHE A 149 -5.30 7.02 14.37
N THR A 150 -5.54 8.11 15.09
CA THR A 150 -6.37 8.14 16.29
C THR A 150 -7.56 9.07 16.07
N VAL A 151 -8.73 8.74 16.61
CA VAL A 151 -9.93 9.60 16.56
C VAL A 151 -9.59 11.01 17.06
N GLY A 152 -10.03 12.02 16.33
CA GLY A 152 -9.71 13.44 16.52
C GLY A 152 -8.49 13.92 15.70
N ASP A 153 -7.74 13.02 15.06
CA ASP A 153 -6.61 13.38 14.21
C ASP A 153 -7.05 14.21 13.01
N ARG A 154 -6.32 15.31 12.74
CA ARG A 154 -6.46 16.09 11.51
C ARG A 154 -5.53 15.59 10.42
N LEU A 155 -6.10 15.31 9.25
CA LEU A 155 -5.42 14.81 8.07
C LEU A 155 -5.17 15.87 7.00
N GLU A 156 -5.77 17.06 7.09
CA GLU A 156 -5.71 18.11 6.05
C GLU A 156 -4.29 18.38 5.52
N GLY A 157 -3.34 18.72 6.40
CA GLY A 157 -1.96 18.99 6.01
C GLY A 157 -1.22 17.75 5.48
N TRP A 158 -1.58 16.56 5.95
CA TRP A 158 -0.97 15.29 5.51
C TRP A 158 -1.50 14.88 4.13
N LEU A 159 -2.81 15.02 3.89
CA LEU A 159 -3.46 14.75 2.60
C LEU A 159 -3.11 15.80 1.54
N GLY A 160 -2.82 17.04 1.95
CA GLY A 160 -2.37 18.12 1.07
C GLY A 160 -1.01 17.86 0.39
N ALA A 161 -0.30 16.80 0.79
CA ALA A 161 0.95 16.38 0.14
C ALA A 161 0.74 15.62 -1.18
N LEU A 162 -0.51 15.24 -1.52
CA LEU A 162 -0.78 14.63 -2.82
C LEU A 162 -0.58 15.64 -3.96
N PRO A 163 0.25 15.33 -4.97
CA PRO A 163 0.40 16.19 -6.13
C PRO A 163 -0.93 16.38 -6.86
N GLY A 164 -1.27 17.63 -7.17
CA GLY A 164 -2.48 17.98 -7.92
C GLY A 164 -3.77 17.97 -7.11
N ARG A 165 -3.69 18.03 -5.77
CA ARG A 165 -4.85 18.16 -4.89
C ARG A 165 -5.29 19.61 -4.69
#